data_AF-A0A7C1YJV0-F1
#
_entry.id   AF-A0A7C1YJV0-F1
#
_cell.length_a   1.000
_cell.length_b   1.000
_cell.length_c   1.000
_cell.angle_alpha   90.00
_cell.angle_beta   90.00
_cell.angle_gamma   90.00
#
_symmetry.space_group_name_H-M   'P 1'
#
loop_
_entity.id
_entity.type
_entity.pdbx_description
1 polymer ?
#
loop_
_entity_poly.entity_id
_entity_poly.type
_entity_poly.pdbx_seq_one_letter_code
_entity_poly.pdbx_strand_id
1 'polypeptide(L)'
;MSNPVIADNKPVKVTLDKDEEYYFCVCGLSKKQPFCDGSHTGTSFNPKAFIAEQDGDAYLCACKHTGNAPYCDGSHKQFNDEHIGKEGPGIKLQSTEPAAAVATPEEPTVAFIHQLAREGLSRLGHHGQMTSMGVPRHELPHWDDLQIMAAQMATKPLMEDQSVGTELIIGPEAKKPLKLKIPLFVSDMSFGALSEEAKIALARGAELAGTGICSGEGGMLSEEQEANTRYFYELASAEFGYKEALLTKVQAFHFKGGQGAKTGTGGHLPGSKNKGKISQVRGIAEGQPAISPPTFKDLASVADFKRFANRVREITGGIP
;
A
#
# COMPACT_ATOMS: atom_id res chain seq x y z
N MET A 1 -2.60 -42.63 32.32
CA MET A 1 -1.79 -42.02 31.25
C MET A 1 -2.71 -41.11 30.47
N SER A 2 -2.44 -39.81 30.52
CA SER A 2 -3.25 -38.75 29.93
C SER A 2 -2.70 -38.31 28.57
N ASN A 3 -1.38 -38.45 28.37
CA ASN A 3 -0.65 -38.13 27.15
C ASN A 3 0.17 -39.35 26.68
N PRO A 4 0.54 -39.42 25.39
CA PRO A 4 1.36 -40.51 24.90
C PRO A 4 2.79 -40.45 25.47
N VAL A 5 3.44 -41.61 25.54
CA VAL A 5 4.83 -41.75 25.94
C VAL A 5 5.75 -41.41 24.77
N ILE A 6 6.83 -40.69 25.04
CA ILE A 6 7.86 -40.38 24.04
C ILE A 6 8.65 -41.66 23.78
N ALA A 7 8.41 -42.32 22.64
CA ALA A 7 9.09 -43.57 22.32
C ALA A 7 10.53 -43.36 21.85
N ASP A 8 10.80 -42.26 21.13
CA ASP A 8 12.13 -41.81 20.73
C ASP A 8 12.11 -40.30 20.44
N ASN A 9 13.26 -39.63 20.53
CA ASN A 9 13.47 -38.23 20.15
C ASN A 9 13.92 -38.05 18.69
N LYS A 10 14.01 -39.14 17.92
CA LYS A 10 14.28 -39.14 16.47
C LYS A 10 13.14 -39.80 15.69
N PRO A 11 12.81 -39.31 14.48
CA PRO A 11 11.83 -39.98 13.64
C PRO A 11 12.35 -41.32 13.12
N VAL A 12 11.44 -42.27 12.88
CA VAL A 12 11.79 -43.58 12.31
C VAL A 12 11.58 -43.55 10.81
N LYS A 13 12.63 -43.83 10.05
CA LYS A 13 12.55 -44.06 8.61
C LYS A 13 11.91 -45.43 8.36
N VAL A 14 10.84 -45.47 7.59
CA VAL A 14 10.15 -46.70 7.16
C VAL A 14 9.95 -46.65 5.65
N THR A 15 9.94 -47.81 5.01
CA THR A 15 9.52 -47.94 3.61
C THR A 15 8.04 -48.34 3.61
N LEU A 16 7.22 -47.60 2.88
CA LEU A 16 5.79 -47.84 2.75
C LEU A 16 5.48 -48.28 1.33
N ASP A 17 4.57 -49.23 1.21
CA ASP A 17 4.06 -49.74 -0.06
C ASP A 17 2.72 -49.07 -0.35
N LYS A 18 2.51 -48.64 -1.60
CA LYS A 18 1.30 -47.95 -2.01
C LYS A 18 0.06 -48.82 -1.81
N ASP A 19 -1.03 -48.19 -1.36
CA ASP A 19 -2.34 -48.78 -1.12
C ASP A 19 -2.37 -49.83 0.02
N GLU A 20 -1.26 -50.04 0.73
CA GLU A 20 -1.19 -50.87 1.94
C GLU A 20 -1.65 -50.10 3.18
N GLU A 21 -2.40 -50.79 4.06
CA GLU A 21 -2.92 -50.23 5.31
C GLU A 21 -1.94 -50.51 6.48
N TYR A 22 -1.54 -49.45 7.17
CA TYR A 22 -0.65 -49.51 8.32
C TYR A 22 -1.33 -48.96 9.58
N TYR A 23 -0.96 -49.51 10.73
CA TYR A 23 -1.47 -49.08 12.04
C TYR A 23 -0.37 -48.38 12.83
N PHE A 24 -0.43 -47.05 12.91
CA PHE A 24 0.53 -46.24 13.64
C PHE A 24 0.28 -46.31 15.16
N CYS A 25 1.35 -46.52 15.94
CA CYS A 25 1.29 -46.48 17.40
C CYS A 25 1.18 -45.03 17.88
N VAL A 26 0.02 -44.68 18.47
CA VAL A 26 -0.23 -43.35 19.05
C VAL A 26 0.25 -43.26 20.49
N CYS A 27 0.17 -44.35 21.27
CA CYS A 27 0.42 -44.33 22.73
C CYS A 27 1.91 -44.29 23.14
N GLY A 28 2.83 -44.65 22.25
CA GLY A 28 4.27 -44.74 22.53
C GLY A 28 4.74 -46.02 23.22
N LEU A 29 3.83 -46.94 23.56
CA LEU A 29 4.13 -48.16 24.32
C LEU A 29 4.50 -49.39 23.46
N SER A 30 4.27 -49.33 22.14
CA SER A 30 4.59 -50.44 21.24
C SER A 30 6.09 -50.75 21.25
N LYS A 31 6.44 -52.04 21.24
CA LYS A 31 7.81 -52.52 21.04
C LYS A 31 8.20 -52.57 19.56
N LYS A 32 7.23 -52.44 18.65
CA LYS A 32 7.42 -52.38 17.19
C LYS A 32 7.25 -50.96 16.65
N GLN A 33 7.77 -49.95 17.36
CA GLN A 33 7.73 -48.55 16.89
C GLN A 33 8.24 -48.45 15.46
N PRO A 34 7.62 -47.62 14.60
CA PRO A 34 6.53 -46.67 14.90
C PRO A 34 5.12 -47.29 14.82
N PHE A 35 5.00 -48.59 14.53
CA PHE A 35 3.74 -49.29 14.32
C PHE A 35 3.15 -49.87 15.61
N CYS A 36 1.86 -50.12 15.61
CA CYS A 36 1.14 -50.70 16.73
C CYS A 36 1.35 -52.22 16.81
N ASP A 37 1.65 -52.73 18.00
CA ASP A 37 1.76 -54.16 18.31
C ASP A 37 0.68 -54.67 19.29
N GLY A 38 -0.30 -53.84 19.61
CA GLY A 38 -1.36 -54.15 20.59
C GLY A 38 -1.09 -53.66 22.01
N SER A 39 0.10 -53.11 22.31
CA SER A 39 0.46 -52.58 23.65
C SER A 39 -0.37 -51.37 24.12
N HIS A 40 -1.28 -50.86 23.29
CA HIS A 40 -2.22 -49.80 23.66
C HIS A 40 -3.40 -50.32 24.50
N THR A 41 -3.63 -51.64 24.54
CA THR A 41 -4.72 -52.27 25.29
C THR A 41 -4.64 -51.89 26.77
N GLY A 42 -5.69 -51.27 27.30
CA GLY A 42 -5.72 -50.74 28.68
C GLY A 42 -5.37 -49.25 28.80
N THR A 43 -5.06 -48.57 27.69
CA THR A 43 -4.94 -47.10 27.63
C THR A 43 -6.15 -46.49 26.92
N SER A 44 -6.31 -45.16 27.00
CA SER A 44 -7.32 -44.41 26.24
C SER A 44 -6.95 -44.16 24.78
N PHE A 45 -5.80 -44.63 24.32
CA PHE A 45 -5.30 -44.38 22.96
C PHE A 45 -5.64 -45.52 22.02
N ASN A 46 -6.19 -45.17 20.86
CA ASN A 46 -6.39 -46.11 19.76
C ASN A 46 -5.28 -45.94 18.70
N PRO A 47 -4.83 -47.02 18.05
CA PRO A 47 -3.93 -46.93 16.91
C PRO A 47 -4.56 -46.12 15.78
N LYS A 48 -3.73 -45.38 15.02
CA LYS A 48 -4.19 -44.64 13.85
C LYS A 48 -3.93 -45.47 12.60
N ALA A 49 -5.01 -45.97 11.97
CA ALA A 49 -4.93 -46.58 10.65
C ALA A 49 -4.65 -45.49 9.59
N PHE A 50 -3.79 -45.80 8.62
CA PHE A 50 -3.56 -44.97 7.45
C PHE A 50 -3.14 -45.84 6.26
N ILE A 51 -3.43 -45.37 5.05
CA ILE A 51 -3.06 -46.02 3.80
C ILE A 51 -1.94 -45.19 3.16
N ALA A 52 -0.89 -45.85 2.67
CA ALA A 52 0.18 -45.15 1.96
C ALA A 52 -0.25 -44.77 0.54
N GLU A 53 -0.12 -43.49 0.19
CA GLU A 53 -0.54 -42.97 -1.12
C GLU A 53 0.47 -43.27 -2.25
N GLN A 54 1.72 -43.59 -1.89
CA GLN A 54 2.83 -43.85 -2.82
C GLN A 54 3.86 -44.79 -2.20
N ASP A 55 4.58 -45.49 -3.07
CA ASP A 55 5.73 -46.32 -2.67
C ASP A 55 6.90 -45.44 -2.25
N GLY A 56 7.61 -45.83 -1.18
CA GLY A 56 8.91 -45.26 -0.86
C GLY A 56 9.14 -44.97 0.62
N ASP A 57 10.23 -44.26 0.88
CA ASP A 57 10.69 -43.96 2.23
C ASP A 57 9.91 -42.79 2.85
N ALA A 58 9.40 -43.00 4.06
CA ALA A 58 8.75 -41.99 4.89
C ALA A 58 9.36 -41.94 6.29
N TYR A 59 9.26 -40.77 6.93
CA TYR A 59 9.69 -40.57 8.31
C TYR A 59 8.47 -40.48 9.23
N LEU A 60 8.22 -41.54 9.99
CA LEU A 60 7.12 -41.59 10.95
C LEU A 60 7.54 -41.09 12.32
N CYS A 61 6.57 -40.51 13.03
CA CYS A 61 6.79 -39.89 14.32
C CYS A 61 7.03 -40.94 15.43
N ALA A 62 8.17 -40.85 16.10
CA ALA A 62 8.46 -41.66 17.29
C ALA A 62 8.14 -40.95 18.61
N CYS A 63 8.16 -39.61 18.63
CA CYS A 63 7.89 -38.86 19.87
C CYS A 63 6.40 -38.83 20.25
N LYS A 64 5.49 -39.14 19.32
CA LYS A 64 4.02 -39.17 19.51
C LYS A 64 3.35 -37.82 19.80
N HIS A 65 4.09 -36.73 19.63
CA HIS A 65 3.61 -35.36 19.81
C HIS A 65 3.55 -34.56 18.50
N THR A 66 3.59 -35.24 17.34
CA THR A 66 3.40 -34.60 16.02
C THR A 66 1.97 -34.08 15.87
N GLY A 67 1.81 -32.88 15.32
CA GLY A 67 0.54 -32.37 14.80
C GLY A 67 0.14 -33.01 13.46
N ASN A 68 1.07 -33.68 12.78
CA ASN A 68 0.91 -34.28 11.46
C ASN A 68 0.96 -35.83 11.49
N ALA A 69 0.37 -36.47 12.51
CA ALA A 69 0.41 -37.93 12.64
C ALA A 69 -0.14 -38.64 11.39
N PRO A 70 0.50 -39.70 10.88
CA PRO A 70 1.59 -40.48 11.49
C PRO A 70 3.00 -39.94 11.21
N TYR A 71 3.13 -38.90 10.39
CA TYR A 71 4.41 -38.36 9.91
C TYR A 71 5.08 -37.43 10.91
N CYS A 72 6.40 -37.29 10.78
CA CYS A 72 7.18 -36.35 11.56
C CYS A 72 6.99 -34.90 11.08
N ASP A 73 6.68 -33.98 11.99
CA ASP A 73 6.56 -32.52 11.77
C ASP A 73 7.72 -31.71 12.39
N GLY A 74 8.70 -32.40 13.00
CA GLY A 74 9.80 -31.76 13.72
C GLY A 74 9.55 -31.51 15.21
N SER A 75 8.36 -31.83 15.74
CA SER A 75 8.03 -31.67 17.17
C SER A 75 8.97 -32.44 18.11
N HIS A 76 9.68 -33.46 17.64
CA HIS A 76 10.65 -34.22 18.42
C HIS A 76 11.84 -33.39 18.93
N LYS A 77 12.17 -32.25 18.30
CA LYS A 77 13.29 -31.37 18.68
C LYS A 77 13.17 -30.78 20.09
N GLN A 78 11.98 -30.81 20.68
CA GLN A 78 11.75 -30.34 22.05
C GLN A 78 12.13 -31.37 23.13
N PHE A 79 12.48 -32.60 22.74
CA PHE A 79 12.81 -33.70 23.65
C PHE A 79 14.28 -34.10 23.53
N ASN A 80 14.92 -34.34 24.68
CA ASN A 80 16.27 -34.91 24.78
C ASN A 80 16.19 -36.38 25.25
N ASP A 81 17.32 -37.08 25.35
CA ASP A 81 17.39 -38.51 25.71
C ASP A 81 16.76 -38.81 27.09
N GLU A 82 16.74 -37.85 28.02
CA GLU A 82 16.16 -38.01 29.35
C GLU A 82 14.62 -38.10 29.34
N HIS A 83 13.98 -37.71 28.24
CA HIS A 83 12.53 -37.72 28.07
C HIS A 83 12.02 -39.04 27.45
N ILE A 84 12.90 -39.84 26.86
CA ILE A 84 12.53 -41.11 26.22
C ILE A 84 11.98 -42.08 27.29
N GLY A 85 10.83 -42.68 27.00
CA GLY A 85 10.12 -43.58 27.92
C GLY A 85 9.26 -42.88 28.98
N LYS A 86 9.20 -41.54 28.98
CA LYS A 86 8.33 -40.75 29.87
C LYS A 86 7.08 -40.24 29.15
N GLU A 87 6.02 -40.00 29.92
CA GLU A 87 4.81 -39.34 29.43
C GLU A 87 5.13 -37.90 29.03
N GLY A 88 4.85 -37.53 27.78
CA GLY A 88 5.17 -36.20 27.27
C GLY A 88 4.05 -35.17 27.43
N PRO A 89 4.25 -33.92 26.97
CA PRO A 89 3.36 -32.79 27.24
C PRO A 89 2.03 -32.80 26.45
N GLY A 90 1.78 -33.83 25.63
CA GLY A 90 0.63 -33.91 24.71
C GLY A 90 0.87 -33.17 23.39
N ILE A 91 -0.07 -33.28 22.45
CA ILE A 91 -0.03 -32.51 21.19
C ILE A 91 -0.54 -31.10 21.51
N LYS A 92 0.36 -30.12 21.57
CA LYS A 92 -0.06 -28.71 21.51
C LYS A 92 -0.56 -28.50 20.08
N LEU A 93 -1.88 -28.39 19.89
CA LEU A 93 -2.48 -28.01 18.62
C LEU A 93 -1.84 -26.68 18.18
N GLN A 94 -0.84 -26.75 17.31
CA GLN A 94 -0.43 -25.61 16.52
C GLN A 94 -1.64 -25.22 15.68
N SER A 95 -1.98 -23.94 15.72
CA SER A 95 -3.01 -23.33 14.89
C SER A 95 -2.96 -23.91 13.48
N THR A 96 -4.10 -24.35 12.96
CA THR A 96 -4.30 -24.87 11.59
C THR A 96 -4.00 -23.85 10.49
N GLU A 97 -3.45 -22.69 10.83
CA GLU A 97 -3.01 -21.70 9.86
C GLU A 97 -1.54 -21.97 9.50
N PRO A 98 -1.22 -22.19 8.21
CA PRO A 98 0.16 -22.25 7.77
C PRO A 98 0.88 -20.97 8.18
N ALA A 99 2.12 -21.10 8.66
CA ALA A 99 2.93 -19.96 9.07
C ALA A 99 2.93 -18.90 7.96
N ALA A 100 2.56 -17.67 8.31
CA ALA A 100 2.56 -16.57 7.36
C ALA A 100 4.00 -16.35 6.84
N ALA A 101 4.16 -16.33 5.52
CA ALA A 101 5.44 -16.01 4.90
C ALA A 101 5.91 -14.62 5.39
N VAL A 102 7.17 -14.51 5.76
CA VAL A 102 7.80 -13.29 6.27
C VAL A 102 8.81 -12.81 5.23
N ALA A 103 8.80 -11.51 4.92
CA ALA A 103 9.76 -10.90 4.01
C ALA A 103 11.18 -10.98 4.58
N THR A 104 12.15 -11.39 3.76
CA THR A 104 13.58 -11.38 4.08
C THR A 104 14.30 -10.33 3.22
N PRO A 105 15.55 -9.94 3.55
CA PRO A 105 16.34 -9.07 2.68
C PRO A 105 16.56 -9.65 1.27
N GLU A 106 16.74 -10.97 1.15
CA GLU A 106 16.95 -11.67 -0.12
C GLU A 106 15.64 -11.86 -0.91
N GLU A 107 14.52 -12.05 -0.20
CA GLU A 107 13.19 -12.25 -0.78
C GLU A 107 12.16 -11.27 -0.16
N PRO A 108 12.29 -9.96 -0.41
CA PRO A 108 11.45 -8.95 0.24
C PRO A 108 9.97 -9.04 -0.16
N THR A 109 9.66 -9.74 -1.25
CA THR A 109 8.31 -9.87 -1.80
C THR A 109 7.62 -11.19 -1.45
N VAL A 110 8.28 -12.14 -0.77
CA VAL A 110 7.73 -13.49 -0.53
C VAL A 110 6.42 -13.45 0.27
N ALA A 111 6.36 -12.61 1.30
CA ALA A 111 5.14 -12.39 2.09
C ALA A 111 3.98 -11.89 1.21
N PHE A 112 4.27 -10.98 0.29
CA PHE A 112 3.28 -10.41 -0.63
C PHE A 112 2.82 -11.42 -1.67
N ILE A 113 3.72 -12.22 -2.26
CA ILE A 113 3.37 -13.30 -3.19
C ILE A 113 2.42 -14.31 -2.54
N HIS A 114 2.72 -14.73 -1.31
CA HIS A 114 1.84 -15.63 -0.55
C HIS A 114 0.49 -14.99 -0.22
N GLN A 115 0.46 -13.69 0.07
CA GLN A 115 -0.79 -12.95 0.21
C GLN A 115 -1.60 -12.98 -1.08
N LEU A 116 -1.00 -12.68 -2.23
CA LEU A 116 -1.68 -12.70 -3.53
C LEU A 116 -2.17 -14.10 -3.93
N ALA A 117 -1.39 -15.14 -3.62
CA ALA A 117 -1.80 -16.51 -3.86
C ALA A 117 -3.03 -16.90 -3.02
N ARG A 118 -3.12 -16.43 -1.76
CA ARG A 118 -4.26 -16.70 -0.88
C ARG A 118 -5.49 -15.87 -1.22
N GLU A 119 -5.31 -14.59 -1.52
CA GLU A 119 -6.40 -13.61 -1.63
C GLU A 119 -6.85 -13.35 -3.08
N GLY A 120 -6.02 -13.76 -4.05
CA GLY A 120 -6.20 -13.44 -5.45
C GLY A 120 -6.03 -11.94 -5.75
N LEU A 121 -6.22 -11.57 -7.02
CA LEU A 121 -6.08 -10.18 -7.47
C LEU A 121 -7.29 -9.29 -7.17
N SER A 122 -8.42 -9.90 -6.75
CA SER A 122 -9.69 -9.19 -6.53
C SER A 122 -9.60 -8.07 -5.49
N ARG A 123 -8.66 -8.16 -4.55
CA ARG A 123 -8.45 -7.18 -3.47
C ARG A 123 -7.50 -6.04 -3.82
N LEU A 124 -6.77 -6.13 -4.93
CA LEU A 124 -5.77 -5.12 -5.31
C LEU A 124 -6.34 -3.96 -6.16
N GLY A 125 -7.62 -4.01 -6.54
CA GLY A 125 -8.22 -3.02 -7.44
C GLY A 125 -7.76 -3.16 -8.90
N HIS A 126 -8.40 -2.42 -9.81
CA HIS A 126 -8.20 -2.57 -11.26
C HIS A 126 -6.75 -2.33 -11.74
N HIS A 127 -5.96 -1.55 -11.00
CA HIS A 127 -4.57 -1.23 -11.35
C HIS A 127 -3.53 -2.03 -10.55
N GLY A 128 -3.95 -3.02 -9.76
CA GLY A 128 -3.06 -3.70 -8.83
C GLY A 128 -2.66 -2.81 -7.64
N GLN A 129 -1.68 -3.25 -6.86
CA GLN A 129 -1.14 -2.45 -5.76
C GLN A 129 -0.53 -1.17 -6.31
N MET A 130 -1.19 -0.04 -6.07
CA MET A 130 -0.62 1.28 -6.36
C MET A 130 0.16 1.76 -5.13
N THR A 131 1.47 1.81 -5.28
CA THR A 131 2.37 2.49 -4.34
C THR A 131 3.05 3.65 -5.07
N SER A 132 3.64 4.57 -4.32
CA SER A 132 4.49 5.61 -4.90
C SER A 132 5.63 4.94 -5.66
N MET A 133 5.77 5.29 -6.94
CA MET A 133 6.96 4.92 -7.71
C MET A 133 8.13 5.69 -7.12
N GLY A 134 9.10 5.00 -6.54
CA GLY A 134 10.19 5.66 -5.85
C GLY A 134 11.23 4.70 -5.30
N VAL A 135 12.41 5.26 -5.09
CA VAL A 135 13.50 4.65 -4.32
C VAL A 135 13.02 4.53 -2.86
N PRO A 136 13.32 3.42 -2.15
CA PRO A 136 13.00 3.31 -0.74
C PRO A 136 13.39 4.56 0.04
N ARG A 137 12.52 5.03 0.93
CA ARG A 137 12.71 6.32 1.61
C ARG A 137 14.07 6.45 2.30
N HIS A 138 14.64 5.34 2.79
CA HIS A 138 15.94 5.30 3.46
C HIS A 138 17.15 5.48 2.51
N GLU A 139 16.93 5.38 1.19
CA GLU A 139 17.94 5.65 0.16
C GLU A 139 17.80 7.06 -0.45
N LEU A 140 16.72 7.78 -0.14
CA LEU A 140 16.54 9.16 -0.60
C LEU A 140 17.29 10.12 0.32
N PRO A 141 17.92 11.18 -0.23
CA PRO A 141 18.54 12.20 0.58
C PRO A 141 17.50 12.88 1.47
N HIS A 142 17.82 12.98 2.75
CA HIS A 142 17.10 13.74 3.74
C HIS A 142 17.49 15.22 3.66
N TRP A 143 16.69 16.10 4.26
CA TRP A 143 17.06 17.51 4.40
C TRP A 143 18.40 17.68 5.14
N ASP A 144 18.71 16.76 6.05
CA ASP A 144 19.98 16.74 6.79
C ASP A 144 21.18 16.32 5.91
N ASP A 145 20.94 15.71 4.75
CA ASP A 145 21.99 15.38 3.78
C ASP A 145 22.34 16.57 2.86
N LEU A 146 21.59 17.67 2.94
CA LEU A 146 21.77 18.86 2.11
C LEU A 146 22.52 19.96 2.85
N GLN A 147 23.72 20.30 2.37
CA GLN A 147 24.46 21.47 2.84
C GLN A 147 24.24 22.67 1.91
N ILE A 148 23.58 23.72 2.41
CA ILE A 148 23.45 24.99 1.69
C ILE A 148 24.70 25.84 1.93
N MET A 149 25.47 26.06 0.87
CA MET A 149 26.70 26.87 0.93
C MET A 149 26.36 28.37 0.91
N ALA A 150 26.65 29.07 2.02
CA ALA A 150 26.49 30.52 2.07
C ALA A 150 27.64 31.22 1.31
N ALA A 151 27.29 32.13 0.39
CA ALA A 151 28.28 33.00 -0.25
C ALA A 151 28.77 34.06 0.75
N GLN A 152 30.09 34.33 0.74
CA GLN A 152 30.72 35.33 1.62
C GLN A 152 31.40 36.46 0.83
N MET A 153 32.02 36.13 -0.31
CA MET A 153 32.74 37.10 -1.14
C MET A 153 31.95 37.53 -2.38
N ALA A 154 31.40 36.57 -3.14
CA ALA A 154 30.67 36.85 -4.38
C ALA A 154 29.32 37.55 -4.11
N THR A 155 28.66 37.19 -3.00
CA THR A 155 27.48 37.86 -2.49
C THR A 155 27.68 38.01 -1.00
N LYS A 156 27.84 39.26 -0.53
CA LYS A 156 28.04 39.51 0.89
C LYS A 156 26.73 39.31 1.65
N PRO A 157 26.77 38.81 2.89
CA PRO A 157 25.60 38.78 3.76
C PRO A 157 24.98 40.18 3.91
N LEU A 158 23.66 40.20 4.05
CA LEU A 158 22.94 41.43 4.41
C LEU A 158 23.23 41.79 5.87
N MET A 159 23.18 43.09 6.17
CA MET A 159 23.24 43.58 7.56
C MET A 159 21.93 43.24 8.30
N GLU A 160 22.00 43.20 9.64
CA GLU A 160 20.90 42.76 10.51
C GLU A 160 19.63 43.60 10.40
N ASP A 161 19.75 44.85 9.99
CA ASP A 161 18.65 45.80 9.80
C ASP A 161 17.94 45.66 8.44
N GLN A 162 18.50 44.85 7.53
CA GLN A 162 17.95 44.64 6.20
C GLN A 162 16.81 43.63 6.25
N SER A 163 15.63 44.03 5.76
CA SER A 163 14.50 43.13 5.60
C SER A 163 14.71 42.17 4.42
N VAL A 164 14.49 40.87 4.65
CA VAL A 164 14.53 39.85 3.59
C VAL A 164 13.10 39.54 3.13
N GLY A 165 12.82 39.81 1.86
CA GLY A 165 11.54 39.47 1.25
C GLY A 165 11.43 37.97 0.94
N THR A 166 10.30 37.37 1.28
CA THR A 166 9.93 35.98 0.92
C THR A 166 8.85 35.92 -0.15
N GLU A 167 8.52 37.07 -0.74
CA GLU A 167 7.54 37.20 -1.80
C GLU A 167 7.93 36.38 -3.03
N LEU A 168 6.94 35.73 -3.64
CA LEU A 168 7.09 34.97 -4.87
C LEU A 168 6.15 35.54 -5.94
N ILE A 169 6.71 35.79 -7.13
CA ILE A 169 5.95 36.17 -8.33
C ILE A 169 5.94 34.98 -9.28
N ILE A 170 4.77 34.39 -9.48
CA ILE A 170 4.54 33.30 -10.44
C ILE A 170 4.15 33.90 -11.79
N GLY A 171 4.87 33.47 -12.83
CA GLY A 171 4.73 33.97 -14.20
C GLY A 171 5.04 35.46 -14.31
N PRO A 172 6.28 35.92 -14.02
CA PRO A 172 6.65 37.34 -14.08
C PRO A 172 6.43 37.98 -15.46
N GLU A 173 6.40 37.18 -16.53
CA GLU A 173 6.13 37.64 -17.91
C GLU A 173 4.65 37.52 -18.32
N ALA A 174 3.78 37.01 -17.45
CA ALA A 174 2.34 36.98 -17.70
C ALA A 174 1.77 38.40 -17.64
N LYS A 175 0.66 38.66 -18.34
CA LYS A 175 -0.01 39.98 -18.28
C LYS A 175 -0.59 40.27 -16.89
N LYS A 176 -0.95 39.21 -16.16
CA LYS A 176 -1.46 39.26 -14.79
C LYS A 176 -0.62 38.31 -13.92
N PRO A 177 0.61 38.68 -13.54
CA PRO A 177 1.47 37.83 -12.71
C PRO A 177 0.81 37.61 -11.34
N LEU A 178 1.00 36.42 -10.78
CA LEU A 178 0.43 36.08 -9.47
C LEU A 178 1.48 36.31 -8.37
N LYS A 179 1.13 37.13 -7.39
CA LYS A 179 1.98 37.48 -6.26
C LYS A 179 1.53 36.74 -4.99
N LEU A 180 2.44 35.99 -4.38
CA LEU A 180 2.27 35.31 -3.10
C LEU A 180 3.18 35.95 -2.05
N LYS A 181 2.72 36.09 -0.80
CA LYS A 181 3.53 36.67 0.28
C LYS A 181 4.70 35.77 0.71
N ILE A 182 4.59 34.47 0.47
CA ILE A 182 5.56 33.44 0.84
C ILE A 182 5.75 32.46 -0.33
N PRO A 183 6.89 31.74 -0.41
CA PRO A 183 7.20 30.86 -1.53
C PRO A 183 6.62 29.45 -1.32
N LEU A 184 5.44 29.37 -0.72
CA LEU A 184 4.75 28.13 -0.36
C LEU A 184 3.27 28.28 -0.70
N PHE A 185 2.64 27.28 -1.29
CA PHE A 185 1.19 27.25 -1.54
C PHE A 185 0.63 25.87 -1.23
N VAL A 186 -0.70 25.76 -1.08
CA VAL A 186 -1.37 24.48 -0.84
C VAL A 186 -1.61 23.78 -2.18
N SER A 187 -0.94 22.65 -2.40
CA SER A 187 -0.93 21.94 -3.67
C SER A 187 -2.24 21.21 -4.01
N ASP A 188 -2.32 20.74 -5.26
CA ASP A 188 -3.48 20.09 -5.85
C ASP A 188 -3.97 18.85 -5.11
N MET A 189 -5.11 18.98 -4.45
CA MET A 189 -5.85 17.90 -3.81
C MET A 189 -7.33 18.03 -4.14
N SER A 190 -7.88 17.06 -4.86
CA SER A 190 -9.24 17.17 -5.41
C SER A 190 -10.35 17.15 -4.35
N PHE A 191 -11.43 17.88 -4.61
CA PHE A 191 -12.69 17.67 -3.90
C PHE A 191 -13.23 16.26 -4.20
N GLY A 192 -13.54 15.52 -3.13
CA GLY A 192 -13.86 14.09 -3.14
C GLY A 192 -12.72 13.21 -2.64
N ALA A 193 -11.46 13.58 -2.89
CA ALA A 193 -10.34 13.01 -2.13
C ALA A 193 -10.31 13.61 -0.72
N LEU A 194 -10.47 14.93 -0.65
CA LEU A 194 -10.73 15.67 0.59
C LEU A 194 -12.22 16.00 0.74
N SER A 195 -12.66 16.19 1.98
CA SER A 195 -14.00 16.67 2.29
C SER A 195 -14.17 18.15 1.94
N GLU A 196 -15.41 18.61 1.92
CA GLU A 196 -15.75 20.02 1.67
C GLU A 196 -15.13 20.93 2.74
N GLU A 197 -15.24 20.54 4.00
CA GLU A 197 -14.71 21.27 5.15
C GLU A 197 -13.19 21.39 5.07
N ALA A 198 -12.50 20.31 4.68
CA ALA A 198 -11.06 20.31 4.52
C ALA A 198 -10.62 21.27 3.40
N LYS A 199 -11.31 21.27 2.25
CA LYS A 199 -11.02 22.20 1.15
C LYS A 199 -11.20 23.66 1.58
N ILE A 200 -12.33 23.98 2.20
CA ILE A 200 -12.63 25.34 2.68
C ILE A 200 -11.64 25.77 3.77
N ALA A 201 -11.31 24.89 4.72
CA ALA A 201 -10.36 25.20 5.79
C ALA A 201 -8.95 25.50 5.24
N LEU A 202 -8.46 24.68 4.31
CA LEU A 202 -7.17 24.91 3.64
C LEU A 202 -7.17 26.21 2.83
N ALA A 203 -8.25 26.51 2.11
CA ALA A 203 -8.37 27.75 1.33
C ALA A 203 -8.31 29.00 2.21
N ARG A 204 -9.06 29.01 3.32
CA ARG A 204 -9.02 30.08 4.32
C ARG A 204 -7.64 30.23 4.95
N GLY A 205 -7.01 29.11 5.31
CA GLY A 205 -5.65 29.12 5.85
C GLY A 205 -4.64 29.72 4.88
N ALA A 206 -4.72 29.33 3.59
CA ALA A 206 -3.88 29.89 2.54
C ALA A 206 -4.11 31.40 2.37
N GLU A 207 -5.36 31.88 2.41
CA GLU A 207 -5.67 33.31 2.29
C GLU A 207 -5.07 34.11 3.47
N LEU A 208 -5.25 33.61 4.69
CA LEU A 208 -4.66 34.22 5.90
C LEU A 208 -3.12 34.26 5.84
N ALA A 209 -2.50 33.22 5.29
CA ALA A 209 -1.06 33.17 5.05
C ALA A 209 -0.61 34.05 3.87
N GLY A 210 -1.53 34.62 3.10
CA GLY A 210 -1.25 35.41 1.90
C GLY A 210 -0.69 34.59 0.75
N THR A 211 -1.08 33.32 0.66
CA THR A 211 -0.72 32.40 -0.41
C THR A 211 -1.95 31.79 -1.08
N GLY A 212 -1.74 30.98 -2.10
CA GLY A 212 -2.80 30.34 -2.88
C GLY A 212 -3.05 28.87 -2.55
N ILE A 213 -4.11 28.38 -3.16
CA ILE A 213 -4.57 27.00 -3.08
C ILE A 213 -4.95 26.48 -4.45
N CYS A 214 -4.72 25.18 -4.69
CA CYS A 214 -5.02 24.54 -5.95
C CYS A 214 -6.26 23.63 -5.87
N SER A 215 -7.07 23.64 -6.93
CA SER A 215 -8.35 22.92 -6.98
C SER A 215 -8.19 21.39 -6.94
N GLY A 216 -7.11 20.88 -7.56
CA GLY A 216 -6.99 19.49 -7.94
C GLY A 216 -7.97 19.05 -9.05
N GLU A 217 -7.82 17.80 -9.48
CA GLU A 217 -8.50 17.19 -10.63
C GLU A 217 -10.02 16.97 -10.48
N GLY A 218 -10.62 17.40 -9.38
CA GLY A 218 -12.03 17.16 -9.08
C GLY A 218 -12.97 18.26 -9.58
N GLY A 219 -12.43 19.31 -10.17
CA GLY A 219 -13.15 20.54 -10.47
C GLY A 219 -13.10 21.55 -9.32
N MET A 220 -13.73 22.70 -9.53
CA MET A 220 -13.73 23.82 -8.59
C MET A 220 -14.94 23.77 -7.66
N LEU A 221 -14.69 23.66 -6.36
CA LEU A 221 -15.70 23.87 -5.33
C LEU A 221 -15.89 25.38 -5.11
N SER A 222 -17.11 25.89 -5.24
CA SER A 222 -17.36 27.35 -5.22
C SER A 222 -16.95 27.99 -3.89
N GLU A 223 -17.27 27.36 -2.76
CA GLU A 223 -16.95 27.87 -1.42
C GLU A 223 -15.45 27.83 -1.13
N GLU A 224 -14.72 26.89 -1.73
CA GLU A 224 -13.26 26.87 -1.65
C GLU A 224 -12.65 28.02 -2.42
N GLN A 225 -13.13 28.26 -3.66
CA GLN A 225 -12.64 29.36 -4.49
C GLN A 225 -12.98 30.72 -3.87
N GLU A 226 -14.19 30.90 -3.34
CA GLU A 226 -14.60 32.14 -2.66
C GLU A 226 -13.78 32.43 -1.41
N ALA A 227 -13.20 31.40 -0.77
CA ALA A 227 -12.39 31.54 0.42
C ALA A 227 -10.93 31.95 0.17
N ASN A 228 -10.45 31.97 -1.09
CA ASN A 228 -9.07 32.33 -1.42
C ASN A 228 -8.97 33.13 -2.73
N THR A 229 -8.33 34.29 -2.65
CA THR A 229 -8.17 35.25 -3.76
C THR A 229 -7.04 34.90 -4.74
N ARG A 230 -6.31 33.80 -4.49
CA ARG A 230 -5.14 33.31 -5.23
C ARG A 230 -5.36 31.84 -5.61
N TYR A 231 -6.41 31.60 -6.36
CA TYR A 231 -6.87 30.24 -6.65
C TYR A 231 -6.24 29.70 -7.95
N PHE A 232 -5.72 28.48 -7.88
CA PHE A 232 -5.10 27.77 -9.00
C PHE A 232 -6.07 26.71 -9.52
N TYR A 233 -6.38 26.74 -10.82
CA TYR A 233 -7.31 25.79 -11.42
C TYR A 233 -6.60 24.71 -12.21
N GLU A 234 -6.76 23.45 -11.78
CA GLU A 234 -6.13 22.31 -12.42
C GLU A 234 -7.01 21.73 -13.54
N LEU A 235 -6.40 21.54 -14.69
CA LEU A 235 -6.90 20.69 -15.77
C LEU A 235 -6.12 19.37 -15.75
N ALA A 236 -6.84 18.28 -15.55
CA ALA A 236 -6.34 16.92 -15.61
C ALA A 236 -6.93 16.15 -16.79
N SER A 237 -6.37 14.98 -17.08
CA SER A 237 -6.64 14.17 -18.28
C SER A 237 -8.11 13.78 -18.53
N ALA A 238 -8.95 13.72 -17.49
CA ALA A 238 -10.39 13.46 -17.62
C ALA A 238 -11.26 14.72 -17.65
N GLU A 239 -10.66 15.89 -17.42
CA GLU A 239 -11.34 17.19 -17.44
C GLU A 239 -12.57 17.28 -16.51
N PHE A 240 -12.58 16.47 -15.43
CA PHE A 240 -13.70 16.46 -14.49
C PHE A 240 -13.94 17.85 -13.90
N GLY A 241 -15.17 18.33 -14.06
CA GLY A 241 -15.57 19.66 -13.59
C GLY A 241 -14.85 20.82 -14.24
N TYR A 242 -14.09 20.61 -15.32
CA TYR A 242 -13.48 21.69 -16.10
C TYR A 242 -14.57 22.47 -16.85
N LYS A 243 -14.59 23.79 -16.65
CA LYS A 243 -15.51 24.70 -17.36
C LYS A 243 -14.78 26.00 -17.67
N GLU A 244 -14.69 26.38 -18.95
CA GLU A 244 -14.07 27.66 -19.36
C GLU A 244 -14.70 28.87 -18.64
N ALA A 245 -16.01 28.82 -18.36
CA ALA A 245 -16.74 29.87 -17.65
C ALA A 245 -16.20 30.15 -16.23
N LEU A 246 -15.48 29.20 -15.61
CA LEU A 246 -14.88 29.36 -14.29
C LEU A 246 -13.49 30.00 -14.34
N LEU A 247 -12.86 30.10 -15.51
CA LEU A 247 -11.52 30.67 -15.66
C LEU A 247 -11.46 32.14 -15.24
N THR A 248 -12.56 32.86 -15.33
CA THR A 248 -12.65 34.27 -14.89
C THR A 248 -12.51 34.44 -13.37
N LYS A 249 -12.61 33.34 -12.61
CA LYS A 249 -12.52 33.32 -11.15
C LYS A 249 -11.13 32.94 -10.60
N VAL A 250 -10.16 32.62 -11.46
CA VAL A 250 -8.86 32.07 -11.01
C VAL A 250 -7.68 32.97 -11.35
N GLN A 251 -6.58 32.80 -10.61
CA GLN A 251 -5.38 33.64 -10.72
C GLN A 251 -4.18 32.90 -11.30
N ALA A 252 -4.27 31.58 -11.43
CA ALA A 252 -3.30 30.76 -12.12
C ALA A 252 -3.97 29.49 -12.67
N PHE A 253 -3.37 28.91 -13.70
CA PHE A 253 -3.87 27.70 -14.33
C PHE A 253 -2.81 26.59 -14.31
N HIS A 254 -3.22 25.36 -13.99
CA HIS A 254 -2.35 24.19 -13.91
C HIS A 254 -2.73 23.14 -14.96
N PHE A 255 -1.74 22.60 -15.66
CA PHE A 255 -1.87 21.34 -16.37
C PHE A 255 -1.33 20.22 -15.49
N LYS A 256 -2.14 19.20 -15.21
CA LYS A 256 -1.67 18.00 -14.54
C LYS A 256 -1.04 17.05 -15.54
N GLY A 257 0.29 17.07 -15.61
CA GLY A 257 1.06 16.10 -16.40
C GLY A 257 1.23 14.72 -15.74
N GLY A 258 1.05 14.64 -14.41
CA GLY A 258 1.20 13.41 -13.63
C GLY A 258 1.29 13.68 -12.14
N GLN A 259 1.47 12.64 -11.33
CA GLN A 259 1.73 12.76 -9.88
C GLN A 259 2.65 11.65 -9.39
N GLY A 260 3.51 11.95 -8.41
CA GLY A 260 4.50 11.00 -7.88
C GLY A 260 3.91 9.77 -7.20
N ALA A 261 2.70 9.87 -6.63
CA ALA A 261 2.05 8.75 -5.97
C ALA A 261 1.62 7.62 -6.95
N LYS A 262 1.46 7.92 -8.24
CA LYS A 262 0.97 6.96 -9.25
C LYS A 262 1.35 7.38 -10.68
N THR A 263 2.65 7.39 -10.96
CA THR A 263 3.17 7.80 -12.27
C THR A 263 2.65 6.89 -13.39
N GLY A 264 2.26 7.48 -14.52
CA GLY A 264 1.76 6.75 -15.69
C GLY A 264 0.29 6.34 -15.61
N THR A 265 -0.45 6.75 -14.57
CA THR A 265 -1.89 6.50 -14.44
C THR A 265 -2.64 7.78 -14.09
N GLY A 266 -3.96 7.79 -14.28
CA GLY A 266 -4.82 8.92 -13.96
C GLY A 266 -5.38 8.91 -12.53
N GLY A 267 -6.11 9.97 -12.22
CA GLY A 267 -7.03 10.10 -11.09
C GLY A 267 -7.92 8.88 -10.85
N HIS A 268 -8.21 8.55 -9.58
CA HIS A 268 -9.22 7.55 -9.26
C HIS A 268 -9.98 8.00 -8.01
N LEU A 269 -11.29 8.20 -8.17
CA LEU A 269 -12.24 8.36 -7.09
C LEU A 269 -13.22 7.19 -7.11
N PRO A 270 -13.28 6.38 -6.04
CA PRO A 270 -14.27 5.30 -5.93
C PRO A 270 -15.70 5.84 -6.04
N GLY A 271 -16.57 5.12 -6.72
CA GLY A 271 -17.98 5.50 -6.91
C GLY A 271 -18.73 5.71 -5.59
N SER A 272 -18.36 4.97 -4.54
CA SER A 272 -18.92 5.13 -3.19
C SER A 272 -18.69 6.52 -2.58
N LYS A 273 -17.63 7.22 -2.99
CA LYS A 273 -17.32 8.61 -2.58
C LYS A 273 -17.93 9.66 -3.52
N ASN A 274 -18.30 9.29 -4.74
CA ASN A 274 -18.87 10.22 -5.72
C ASN A 274 -20.38 10.42 -5.48
N LYS A 275 -20.71 11.26 -4.51
CA LYS A 275 -22.11 11.53 -4.09
C LYS A 275 -22.34 13.02 -3.88
N GLY A 276 -23.59 13.46 -4.01
CA GLY A 276 -24.02 14.83 -3.77
C GLY A 276 -23.17 15.84 -4.54
N LYS A 277 -22.59 16.78 -3.80
CA LYS A 277 -21.82 17.88 -4.38
C LYS A 277 -20.61 17.43 -5.20
N ILE A 278 -19.98 16.31 -4.85
CA ILE A 278 -18.81 15.78 -5.59
C ILE A 278 -19.21 15.42 -7.03
N SER A 279 -20.35 14.74 -7.19
CA SER A 279 -20.91 14.37 -8.49
C SER A 279 -21.29 15.60 -9.32
N GLN A 280 -21.91 16.59 -8.67
CA GLN A 280 -22.32 17.85 -9.32
C GLN A 280 -21.12 18.67 -9.81
N VAL A 281 -20.07 18.80 -8.99
CA VAL A 281 -18.85 19.53 -9.36
C VAL A 281 -18.13 18.83 -10.51
N ARG A 282 -18.01 17.50 -10.46
CA ARG A 282 -17.30 16.70 -11.47
C ARG A 282 -18.07 16.53 -12.78
N GLY A 283 -19.40 16.66 -12.76
CA GLY A 283 -20.26 16.43 -13.91
C GLY A 283 -20.43 14.95 -14.28
N ILE A 284 -20.34 14.05 -13.29
CA ILE A 284 -20.50 12.60 -13.47
C ILE A 284 -21.66 12.10 -12.61
N ALA A 285 -22.37 11.05 -13.03
CA ALA A 285 -23.52 10.54 -12.28
C ALA A 285 -23.11 10.04 -10.89
N GLU A 286 -23.98 10.22 -9.89
CA GLU A 286 -23.73 9.73 -8.54
C GLU A 286 -23.50 8.21 -8.52
N GLY A 287 -22.58 7.75 -7.67
CA GLY A 287 -22.21 6.33 -7.59
C GLY A 287 -21.28 5.84 -8.71
N GLN A 288 -21.14 6.59 -9.81
CA GLN A 288 -20.20 6.27 -10.87
C GLN A 288 -18.76 6.53 -10.41
N PRO A 289 -17.82 5.58 -10.54
CA PRO A 289 -16.41 5.83 -10.25
C PRO A 289 -15.82 6.84 -11.24
N ALA A 290 -15.01 7.77 -10.72
CA ALA A 290 -14.27 8.72 -11.56
C ALA A 290 -12.87 8.14 -11.82
N ILE A 291 -12.65 7.65 -13.03
CA ILE A 291 -11.36 7.07 -13.45
C ILE A 291 -10.81 7.96 -14.57
N SER A 292 -9.67 8.61 -14.33
CA SER A 292 -9.05 9.45 -15.34
C SER A 292 -8.14 8.64 -16.25
N PRO A 293 -8.06 8.96 -17.56
CA PRO A 293 -7.07 8.35 -18.43
C PRO A 293 -5.65 8.75 -17.99
N PRO A 294 -4.62 7.99 -18.39
CA PRO A 294 -3.24 8.28 -17.99
C PRO A 294 -2.67 9.56 -18.63
N THR A 295 -3.23 10.01 -19.75
CA THR A 295 -2.82 11.21 -20.48
C THR A 295 -4.03 11.92 -21.07
N PHE A 296 -3.85 13.17 -21.49
CA PHE A 296 -4.86 13.94 -22.21
C PHE A 296 -5.18 13.28 -23.55
N LYS A 297 -6.47 13.23 -23.89
CA LYS A 297 -6.92 12.70 -25.17
C LYS A 297 -6.52 13.60 -26.34
N ASP A 298 -6.64 14.91 -26.14
CA ASP A 298 -6.53 15.91 -27.22
C ASP A 298 -5.30 16.83 -27.08
N LEU A 299 -4.42 16.60 -26.09
CA LEU A 299 -3.17 17.33 -25.89
C LEU A 299 -1.97 16.37 -25.99
N ALA A 300 -1.41 16.21 -27.19
CA ALA A 300 -0.34 15.25 -27.46
C ALA A 300 1.04 15.89 -27.67
N SER A 301 1.09 17.18 -28.01
CA SER A 301 2.33 17.90 -28.32
C SER A 301 2.46 19.20 -27.54
N VAL A 302 3.69 19.71 -27.42
CA VAL A 302 3.96 21.04 -26.83
C VAL A 302 3.12 22.14 -27.50
N ALA A 303 2.87 22.02 -28.81
CA ALA A 303 2.03 22.97 -29.55
C ALA A 303 0.55 22.91 -29.09
N ASP A 304 0.03 21.73 -28.73
CA ASP A 304 -1.32 21.58 -28.20
C ASP A 304 -1.47 22.24 -26.83
N PHE A 305 -0.53 21.98 -25.92
CA PHE A 305 -0.50 22.65 -24.61
C PHE A 305 -0.36 24.16 -24.75
N LYS A 306 0.49 24.63 -25.68
CA LYS A 306 0.63 26.07 -25.97
C LYS A 306 -0.67 26.68 -26.48
N ARG A 307 -1.37 26.01 -27.41
CA ARG A 307 -2.67 26.45 -27.93
C ARG A 307 -3.69 26.56 -26.81
N PHE A 308 -3.78 25.55 -25.94
CA PHE A 308 -4.69 25.56 -24.80
C PHE A 308 -4.34 26.66 -23.80
N ALA A 309 -3.06 26.81 -23.45
CA ALA A 309 -2.60 27.87 -22.56
C ALA A 309 -2.90 29.27 -23.12
N ASN A 310 -2.75 29.47 -24.44
CA ASN A 310 -3.12 30.71 -25.10
C ASN A 310 -4.62 30.99 -24.97
N ARG A 311 -5.48 29.98 -25.18
CA ARG A 311 -6.93 30.10 -24.98
C ARG A 311 -7.29 30.50 -23.55
N VAL A 312 -6.65 29.87 -22.55
CA VAL A 312 -6.83 30.26 -21.14
C VAL A 312 -6.41 31.72 -20.93
N ARG A 313 -5.26 32.14 -21.46
CA ARG A 313 -4.78 33.52 -21.35
C ARG A 313 -5.70 34.53 -22.04
N GLU A 314 -6.30 34.19 -23.17
CA GLU A 314 -7.28 35.03 -23.86
C GLU A 314 -8.52 35.26 -22.98
N ILE A 315 -9.08 34.21 -22.39
CA ILE A 315 -10.28 34.30 -21.54
C ILE A 315 -10.00 35.08 -20.25
N THR A 316 -8.85 34.85 -19.63
CA THR A 316 -8.50 35.38 -18.31
C THR A 316 -7.87 36.77 -18.34
N GLY A 317 -7.47 37.23 -19.53
CA GLY A 317 -6.65 38.43 -19.71
C GLY A 317 -5.17 38.21 -19.36
N GLY A 318 -4.70 36.97 -19.33
CA GLY A 318 -3.29 36.59 -19.28
C GLY A 318 -2.74 36.28 -17.90
N ILE A 319 -3.44 35.46 -17.13
CA ILE A 319 -2.89 34.83 -15.91
C ILE A 319 -1.73 33.86 -16.25
N PRO A 320 -0.84 33.54 -15.29
CA PRO A 320 0.17 32.50 -15.45
C PRO A 320 -0.40 31.14 -15.87
#